data_AF-A0A2T2TTE8-F1
#
_entry.id   AF-A0A2T2TTE8-F1
#
_cell.length_a   1.000
_cell.length_b   1.000
_cell.length_c   1.000
_cell.angle_alpha   90.00
_cell.angle_beta   90.00
_cell.angle_gamma   90.00
#
_symmetry.space_group_name_H-M   'P 1'
#
loop_
_entity.id
_entity.type
_entity.pdbx_description
1 polymer ?
#
loop_
_entity_poly.entity_id
_entity_poly.type
_entity_poly.pdbx_seq_one_letter_code
_entity_poly.pdbx_strand_id
1 'polypeptide(L)'
;GEPLSAGTYSLYTIPGEENWTLIFNNIADQWGTNHDQSEDALRVEVTPESAPSREMMTFLFEEVTDTSGTCVLHWAEVRVPFEIQVPEN
;
A
#
# COMPACT_ATOMS: atom_id res chain seq x y z
N GLY A 1 6.04 2.11 -12.30
CA GLY A 1 5.00 1.47 -11.49
C GLY A 1 4.49 0.24 -12.20
N GLU A 2 3.61 -0.51 -11.55
CA GLU A 2 2.99 -1.70 -12.10
C GLU A 2 1.49 -1.44 -12.32
N PRO A 3 0.90 -1.85 -13.45
CA PRO A 3 -0.50 -1.61 -13.73
C PRO A 3 -1.39 -2.44 -12.78
N LEU A 4 -2.40 -1.80 -12.21
CA LEU A 4 -3.48 -2.44 -11.47
C LEU A 4 -4.80 -2.02 -12.11
N SER A 5 -5.67 -2.99 -12.40
CA SER A 5 -6.99 -2.69 -12.94
C SER A 5 -7.81 -1.90 -11.92
N ALA A 6 -8.72 -1.03 -12.40
CA ALA A 6 -9.65 -0.35 -11.50
C ALA A 6 -10.53 -1.39 -10.79
N GLY A 7 -10.63 -1.29 -9.46
CA GLY A 7 -11.33 -2.28 -8.65
C GLY A 7 -11.28 -1.97 -7.17
N THR A 8 -11.78 -2.91 -6.38
CA THR A 8 -11.71 -2.89 -4.91
C THR A 8 -10.88 -4.07 -4.45
N TYR A 9 -9.92 -3.81 -3.58
CA TYR A 9 -8.91 -4.78 -3.15
C TYR A 9 -8.78 -4.75 -1.63
N SER A 10 -8.38 -5.87 -1.04
CA SER A 10 -7.80 -5.86 0.30
C SER A 10 -6.30 -5.55 0.20
N LEU A 11 -5.76 -4.93 1.24
CA LEU A 11 -4.34 -4.57 1.32
C LEU A 11 -3.66 -5.42 2.40
N TYR A 12 -2.67 -6.20 1.98
CA TYR A 12 -1.76 -6.90 2.88
C TYR A 12 -0.37 -6.28 2.83
N THR A 13 0.37 -6.43 3.93
CA THR A 13 1.77 -6.01 4.01
C THR A 13 2.61 -7.14 4.58
N ILE A 14 3.81 -7.33 4.01
CA ILE A 14 4.86 -8.19 4.55
C ILE A 14 6.03 -7.28 4.91
N PRO A 15 6.21 -6.92 6.19
CA PRO A 15 7.35 -6.13 6.64
C PRO A 15 8.66 -6.90 6.46
N GLY A 16 9.67 -6.23 5.91
CA GLY A 16 11.07 -6.69 5.87
C GLY A 16 12.02 -5.64 6.45
N GLU A 17 13.29 -6.02 6.61
CA GLU A 17 14.32 -5.12 7.18
C GLU A 17 14.65 -3.96 6.24
N GLU A 18 14.80 -4.24 4.94
CA GLU A 18 15.13 -3.23 3.93
C GLU A 18 13.93 -2.80 3.10
N ASN A 19 13.01 -3.73 2.80
CA ASN A 19 11.85 -3.49 1.95
C ASN A 19 10.61 -4.13 2.54
N TRP A 20 9.47 -3.49 2.35
CA TRP A 20 8.14 -4.04 2.63
C TRP A 20 7.50 -4.47 1.33
N THR A 21 6.84 -5.63 1.34
CA THR A 21 5.96 -6.01 0.23
C THR A 21 4.54 -5.55 0.54
N LEU A 22 4.00 -4.67 -0.28
CA LEU A 22 2.57 -4.35 -0.31
C LEU A 22 1.87 -5.27 -1.30
N ILE A 23 0.70 -5.76 -0.94
CA ILE A 23 -0.06 -6.71 -1.76
C ILE A 23 -1.50 -6.25 -1.89
N PHE A 24 -1.94 -6.04 -3.12
CA PHE A 24 -3.34 -5.84 -3.47
C PHE A 24 -3.95 -7.19 -3.83
N ASN A 25 -4.94 -7.63 -3.06
CA ASN A 25 -5.56 -8.94 -3.21
C ASN A 25 -7.03 -8.80 -3.65
N ASN A 26 -7.48 -9.68 -4.54
CA ASN A 26 -8.81 -9.63 -5.17
C ASN A 26 -9.96 -9.90 -4.19
N ILE A 27 -9.70 -10.54 -3.05
CA ILE A 27 -10.72 -10.78 -2.02
C ILE A 27 -10.80 -9.55 -1.11
N ALA A 28 -11.68 -8.61 -1.45
CA ALA A 28 -11.82 -7.34 -0.73
C ALA A 28 -12.36 -7.47 0.71
N ASP A 29 -13.34 -8.35 0.94
CA ASP A 29 -14.06 -8.48 2.21
C ASP A 29 -13.50 -9.59 3.13
N GLN A 30 -12.19 -9.82 3.05
CA GLN A 30 -11.57 -10.84 3.88
C GLN A 30 -11.21 -10.31 5.27
N TRP A 31 -11.65 -11.02 6.30
CA TRP A 31 -11.28 -10.71 7.68
C TRP A 31 -10.03 -11.50 8.11
N GLY A 32 -9.08 -10.81 8.73
CA GLY A 32 -7.86 -11.41 9.25
C GLY A 32 -6.79 -11.68 8.18
N THR A 33 -5.88 -12.61 8.46
CA THR A 33 -4.68 -12.86 7.66
C THR A 33 -4.75 -14.14 6.85
N ASN A 34 -5.95 -14.61 6.48
CA ASN A 34 -6.12 -15.86 5.72
C ASN A 34 -5.75 -15.69 4.25
N HIS A 35 -4.48 -15.44 3.98
CA HIS A 35 -4.00 -15.03 2.66
C HIS A 35 -3.88 -16.22 1.70
N ASP A 36 -4.57 -16.15 0.55
CA ASP A 36 -4.32 -17.00 -0.61
C ASP A 36 -3.56 -16.19 -1.67
N GLN A 37 -2.33 -16.61 -1.95
CA GLN A 37 -1.45 -15.94 -2.90
C GLN A 37 -1.97 -16.01 -4.34
N SER A 38 -2.83 -16.98 -4.70
CA SER A 38 -3.39 -17.01 -6.06
C SER A 38 -4.36 -15.85 -6.33
N GLU A 39 -4.83 -15.18 -5.28
CA GLU A 39 -5.74 -14.05 -5.35
C GLU A 39 -4.99 -12.70 -5.37
N ASP A 40 -3.66 -12.71 -5.40
CA ASP A 40 -2.87 -11.49 -5.47
C ASP A 40 -2.95 -10.86 -6.86
N ALA A 41 -3.56 -9.67 -6.93
CA ALA A 41 -3.65 -8.88 -8.14
C ALA A 41 -2.33 -8.16 -8.44
N LEU A 42 -1.64 -7.69 -7.40
CA LEU A 42 -0.37 -6.99 -7.53
C LEU A 42 0.44 -7.09 -6.24
N ARG A 43 1.76 -7.24 -6.39
CA ARG A 43 2.75 -7.11 -5.32
C ARG A 43 3.73 -6.00 -5.66
N VAL A 44 3.99 -5.11 -4.72
CA VAL A 44 4.92 -3.98 -4.89
C VAL A 44 5.90 -3.97 -3.74
N GLU A 45 7.19 -3.85 -4.03
CA GLU A 45 8.21 -3.61 -3.02
C GLU A 45 8.35 -2.11 -2.77
N VAL A 46 8.36 -1.73 -1.50
CA VAL A 46 8.45 -0.35 -1.05
C VAL A 46 9.50 -0.26 0.04
N THR A 47 10.40 0.70 -0.08
CA THR A 47 11.39 0.99 0.97
C THR A 47 10.71 1.83 2.06
N PRO A 48 10.61 1.34 3.31
CA PRO A 48 10.07 2.13 4.41
C PRO A 48 11.04 3.24 4.82
N GLU A 49 10.51 4.28 5.45
CA GLU A 49 11.27 5.41 5.96
C GLU A 49 11.02 5.60 7.46
N SER A 50 12.02 6.10 8.18
CA SER A 50 11.83 6.54 9.57
C SER A 50 10.91 7.76 9.64
N ALA A 51 10.03 7.82 10.64
CA ALA A 51 9.12 8.92 10.88
C ALA A 51 8.92 9.18 12.38
N PRO A 52 8.42 10.36 12.78
CA PRO A 52 7.99 10.59 14.16
C PRO A 52 6.96 9.54 14.59
N SER A 53 6.98 9.18 15.88
CA SER A 53 6.13 8.10 16.38
C SER A 53 4.64 8.40 16.24
N ARG A 54 3.86 7.38 15.85
CA ARG A 54 2.41 7.46 15.75
C ARG A 54 1.74 6.17 16.22
N GLU A 55 0.99 6.23 17.31
CA GLU A 55 0.32 5.06 17.89
C GLU A 55 -0.84 4.54 17.02
N MET A 56 -1.61 5.46 16.42
CA MET A 56 -2.74 5.11 15.57
C MET A 56 -2.29 4.94 14.12
N MET A 57 -2.38 3.71 13.61
CA MET A 57 -2.15 3.42 12.20
C MET A 57 -3.01 4.34 11.32
N THR A 58 -2.36 5.08 10.43
CA THR A 58 -3.00 6.10 9.59
C THR A 58 -2.57 5.90 8.15
N PHE A 59 -3.54 5.96 7.24
CA PHE A 59 -3.30 6.08 5.81
C PHE A 59 -3.58 7.52 5.41
N LEU A 60 -2.64 8.14 4.70
CA LEU A 60 -2.73 9.52 4.25
C LEU A 60 -2.22 9.65 2.81
N PHE A 61 -2.69 10.67 2.11
CA PHE A 61 -2.27 10.97 0.74
C PHE A 61 -1.51 12.29 0.73
N GLU A 62 -0.27 12.25 0.27
CA GLU A 62 0.64 13.39 0.10
C GLU A 62 0.82 13.68 -1.40
N GLU A 63 1.30 14.89 -1.73
CA GLU A 63 1.71 15.26 -3.10
C GLU A 63 0.65 15.00 -4.18
N VAL A 64 -0.63 15.18 -3.82
CA VAL A 64 -1.76 14.88 -4.69
C VAL A 64 -1.83 15.88 -5.85
N THR A 65 -1.90 15.34 -7.06
CA THR A 65 -2.16 16.06 -8.32
C THR A 65 -3.46 15.54 -8.95
N ASP A 66 -3.80 16.03 -10.15
CA ASP A 66 -4.98 15.54 -10.89
C ASP A 66 -4.83 14.07 -11.32
N THR A 67 -3.60 13.57 -11.46
CA THR A 67 -3.31 12.25 -12.04
C THR A 67 -2.40 11.38 -11.18
N SER A 68 -1.97 11.87 -10.01
CA SER A 68 -1.09 11.13 -9.11
C SER A 68 -1.24 11.52 -7.64
N GLY A 69 -0.69 10.70 -6.76
CA GLY A 69 -0.50 11.03 -5.35
C GLY A 69 0.27 9.93 -4.63
N THR A 70 0.86 10.26 -3.49
CA THR A 70 1.63 9.31 -2.67
C THR A 70 0.77 8.86 -1.50
N CYS A 71 0.40 7.57 -1.47
CA CYS A 71 -0.26 6.98 -0.30
C CYS A 71 0.80 6.58 0.72
N VAL A 72 0.59 6.91 1.99
CA VAL A 72 1.52 6.64 3.07
C VAL A 72 0.79 5.90 4.19
N LEU A 73 1.26 4.69 4.50
CA LEU A 73 0.95 4.00 5.74
C LEU A 73 1.91 4.49 6.83
N HIS A 74 1.41 5.12 7.89
CA HIS A 74 2.21 5.59 9.03
C HIS A 74 1.76 4.94 10.34
N TRP A 75 2.69 4.24 10.99
CA TRP A 75 2.49 3.63 12.30
C TRP A 75 3.82 3.42 13.03
N ALA A 76 3.81 3.55 14.35
CA ALA A 76 5.02 3.61 15.17
C ALA A 76 6.00 4.65 14.59
N GLU A 77 7.29 4.32 14.50
CA GLU A 77 8.34 5.20 13.97
C GLU A 77 8.60 4.98 12.47
N VAL A 78 7.64 4.40 11.74
CA VAL A 78 7.80 3.98 10.34
C VAL A 78 6.70 4.55 9.45
N ARG A 79 7.07 5.06 8.29
CA ARG A 79 6.16 5.37 7.19
C ARG A 79 6.52 4.54 5.94
N VAL A 80 5.50 4.12 5.20
CA VAL A 80 5.65 3.30 3.98
C VAL A 80 4.97 4.03 2.82
N PRO A 81 5.70 4.89 2.09
CA PRO A 81 5.15 5.68 1.00
C PRO A 81 5.16 4.92 -0.33
N PHE A 82 4.06 4.94 -1.06
CA PHE A 82 4.00 4.40 -2.43
C PHE A 82 3.19 5.33 -3.34
N GLU A 83 3.74 5.57 -4.53
CA GLU A 83 3.12 6.43 -5.54
C GLU A 83 1.99 5.70 -6.26
N ILE A 84 0.87 6.39 -6.42
CA ILE A 84 -0.29 5.97 -7.22
C ILE A 84 -0.41 6.95 -8.38
N GLN A 85 -0.58 6.42 -9.58
CA GLN A 85 -0.86 7.18 -10.79
C GLN A 85 -2.15 6.66 -11.41
N VAL A 86 -3.00 7.57 -11.89
CA VAL A 86 -4.20 7.24 -12.65
C VAL A 86 -4.02 7.64 -14.11
N PRO A 87 -4.54 6.87 -15.09
CA PRO A 87 -4.47 7.24 -16.49
C PRO A 87 -5.14 8.60 -16.75
N GLU A 88 -4.54 9.42 -17.61
CA GLU A 88 -5.24 10.57 -18.20
C GLU A 88 -6.38 10.06 -19.10
N ASN A 89 -7.57 10.66 -18.97
CA ASN A 89 -8.74 10.36 -19.81
C ASN A 89 -8.60 10.91 -21.24
#